data_AF-A0A949V141-F1
#
_entry.id   AF-A0A949V141-F1
#
_cell.length_a   1.000
_cell.length_b   1.000
_cell.length_c   1.000
_cell.angle_alpha   90.00
_cell.angle_beta   90.00
_cell.angle_gamma   90.00
#
_symmetry.space_group_name_H-M   'P 1'
#
loop_
_entity.id
_entity.type
_entity.pdbx_description
1 polymer ?
#
loop_
_entity_poly.entity_id
_entity_poly.type
_entity_poly.pdbx_seq_one_letter_code
_entity_poly.pdbx_strand_id
1 'polypeptide(L)'
;MKTSSSPLTGAGRSHAQNSRSLILSGEFADLIPVIPGQIGRHQTSVVSARALHTALDVGRDFTNWIKGRISRYQFTNGDDYCTVENLTSPVLASTKSRQRVAHDYLLTLDTAKEIAMVERNERGRAIRRYFIHCEEELQRLSPQTVRELRHQLKGRVMVASYHKPMCAALALQRATAGKPTHGHHYATEANLIARLVLDGMTASQWATANRLAGDPRDHMSGDQLELMAYLEQSNTTLIDTGMDYHQRKEHLARLVDKWRLRTKGADSASPLPEIHHD
;
A
#
# COMPACT_ATOMS: atom_id res chain seq x y z
N MET A 1 -50.97 53.20 21.29
CA MET A 1 -49.90 52.68 22.16
C MET A 1 -48.94 51.86 21.29
N LYS A 2 -47.64 52.18 21.37
CA LYS A 2 -46.49 51.45 20.78
C LYS A 2 -46.45 50.01 21.38
N THR A 3 -45.95 48.95 20.75
CA THR A 3 -44.55 48.69 20.34
C THR A 3 -44.44 47.46 19.43
N SER A 4 -43.73 47.60 18.30
CA SER A 4 -42.49 46.92 17.87
C SER A 4 -42.61 45.55 17.20
N SER A 5 -42.47 45.57 15.87
CA SER A 5 -42.08 44.44 15.03
C SER A 5 -40.55 44.31 14.99
N SER A 6 -40.03 43.13 15.29
CA SER A 6 -38.63 42.74 15.03
C SER A 6 -38.60 41.63 13.98
N PRO A 7 -37.69 41.67 12.99
CA PRO A 7 -37.59 40.65 11.95
C PRO A 7 -36.75 39.46 12.43
N LEU A 8 -37.27 38.23 12.26
CA LEU A 8 -36.50 37.01 12.47
C LEU A 8 -35.62 36.73 11.24
N THR A 9 -34.38 37.18 11.33
CA THR A 9 -33.26 36.78 10.50
C THR A 9 -32.88 35.34 10.81
N GLY A 10 -33.37 34.38 10.03
CA GLY A 10 -32.94 32.99 10.08
C GLY A 10 -31.62 32.80 9.33
N ALA A 11 -30.50 33.13 9.97
CA ALA A 11 -29.17 32.86 9.45
C ALA A 11 -28.92 31.35 9.36
N GLY A 12 -28.47 30.90 8.19
CA GLY A 12 -27.95 29.56 8.00
C GLY A 12 -26.67 29.29 8.80
N ARG A 13 -26.29 28.00 8.77
CA ARG A 13 -25.04 27.38 9.26
C ARG A 13 -25.11 26.79 10.67
N SER A 14 -25.52 25.53 10.76
CA SER A 14 -25.18 24.67 11.92
C SER A 14 -25.09 23.17 11.61
N HIS A 15 -24.79 22.77 10.36
CA HIS A 15 -24.50 21.35 10.05
C HIS A 15 -23.02 21.05 9.72
N ALA A 16 -22.18 22.07 9.50
CA ALA A 16 -20.78 21.87 9.09
C ALA A 16 -19.77 21.83 10.25
N GLN A 17 -20.15 22.31 11.44
CA GLN A 17 -19.20 22.40 12.58
C GLN A 17 -19.16 21.13 13.44
N ASN A 18 -20.27 20.38 13.57
CA ASN A 18 -20.30 19.13 14.35
C ASN A 18 -19.58 17.95 13.69
N SER A 19 -19.42 17.97 12.37
CA SER A 19 -18.64 16.95 11.65
C SER A 19 -17.12 17.16 11.76
N ARG A 20 -16.67 18.34 12.22
CA ARG A 20 -15.24 18.67 12.32
C ARG A 20 -14.67 18.32 13.70
N SER A 21 -15.43 18.54 14.77
CA SER A 21 -14.99 18.29 16.15
C SER A 21 -14.89 16.80 16.53
N LEU A 22 -15.78 15.94 16.02
CA LEU A 22 -15.75 14.49 16.31
C LEU A 22 -14.59 13.73 15.65
N ILE A 23 -13.91 14.32 14.66
CA ILE A 23 -12.80 13.69 13.93
C ILE A 23 -11.44 14.11 14.51
N LEU A 24 -11.39 15.22 15.26
CA LEU A 24 -10.13 15.81 15.74
C LEU A 24 -9.60 15.17 17.03
N SER A 25 -10.33 14.24 17.65
CA SER A 25 -9.97 13.69 18.96
C SER A 25 -9.93 12.16 19.08
N GLY A 26 -10.09 11.39 17.99
CA GLY A 26 -10.25 9.93 18.11
C GLY A 26 -9.37 9.17 17.14
N GLU A 27 -8.50 8.30 17.67
CA GLU A 27 -7.80 7.32 16.87
C GLU A 27 -8.82 6.54 16.04
N PHE A 28 -8.43 6.03 14.86
CA PHE A 28 -9.27 5.07 14.13
C PHE A 28 -9.66 3.87 15.02
N ALA A 29 -8.83 3.56 16.02
CA ALA A 29 -9.08 2.57 17.06
C ALA A 29 -10.20 2.96 18.06
N ASP A 30 -10.48 4.25 18.24
CA ASP A 30 -11.60 4.73 19.06
C ASP A 30 -12.94 4.61 18.32
N LEU A 31 -12.89 4.64 16.97
CA LEU A 31 -14.07 4.52 16.12
C LEU A 31 -14.50 3.05 15.89
N ILE A 32 -13.55 2.11 15.99
CA ILE A 32 -13.76 0.69 15.70
C ILE A 32 -13.01 -0.13 16.74
N PRO A 33 -13.66 -1.11 17.42
CA PRO A 33 -12.98 -1.93 18.42
C PRO A 33 -11.82 -2.71 17.79
N VAL A 34 -10.60 -2.33 18.18
CA VAL A 34 -9.37 -3.04 17.86
C VAL A 34 -9.07 -4.00 19.00
N ILE A 35 -8.89 -5.27 18.68
CA ILE A 35 -8.63 -6.33 19.65
C ILE A 35 -7.28 -6.96 19.31
N PRO A 36 -6.42 -7.31 20.28
CA PRO A 36 -5.27 -8.16 19.99
C PRO A 36 -5.76 -9.53 19.50
N GLY A 37 -5.22 -9.99 18.38
CA GLY A 37 -5.59 -11.26 17.78
C GLY A 37 -4.44 -11.90 17.01
N GLN A 38 -4.77 -12.95 16.28
CA GLN A 38 -3.82 -13.67 15.44
C GLN A 38 -4.44 -13.91 14.07
N ILE A 39 -3.73 -13.50 13.02
CA ILE A 39 -4.06 -13.81 11.63
C ILE A 39 -2.91 -14.64 11.07
N GLY A 40 -3.22 -15.88 10.69
CA GLY A 40 -2.22 -16.87 10.31
C GLY A 40 -1.20 -17.11 11.42
N ARG A 41 0.07 -16.78 11.16
CA ARG A 41 1.19 -16.93 12.12
C ARG A 41 1.56 -15.63 12.84
N HIS A 42 0.88 -14.53 12.55
CA HIS A 42 1.25 -13.21 13.04
C HIS A 42 0.29 -12.74 14.13
N GLN A 43 0.85 -12.39 15.28
CA GLN A 43 0.10 -11.73 16.35
C GLN A 43 -0.05 -10.26 15.96
N THR A 44 -1.29 -9.81 15.80
CA THR A 44 -1.60 -8.49 15.22
C THR A 44 -2.86 -7.89 15.83
N SER A 45 -3.06 -6.61 15.60
CA SER A 45 -4.32 -5.93 15.91
C SER A 45 -5.37 -6.32 14.88
N VAL A 46 -6.50 -6.86 15.35
CA VAL A 46 -7.59 -7.31 14.50
C VAL A 46 -8.85 -6.47 14.69
N VAL A 47 -9.64 -6.39 13.62
CA VAL A 47 -10.89 -5.65 13.55
C VAL A 47 -11.99 -6.58 13.03
N SER A 48 -13.14 -6.63 13.71
CA SER A 48 -14.33 -7.30 13.17
C SER A 48 -14.85 -6.56 11.95
N ALA A 49 -15.02 -7.27 10.83
CA ALA A 49 -15.62 -6.72 9.63
C ALA A 49 -17.07 -6.26 9.88
N ARG A 50 -17.82 -6.91 10.78
CA ARG A 50 -19.17 -6.46 11.16
C ARG A 50 -19.16 -5.14 11.92
N ALA A 51 -18.22 -4.97 12.84
CA ALA A 51 -18.03 -3.71 13.54
C ALA A 51 -17.64 -2.60 12.54
N LEU A 52 -16.72 -2.90 11.62
CA LEU A 52 -16.31 -1.98 10.56
C LEU A 52 -17.49 -1.60 9.64
N HIS A 53 -18.29 -2.58 9.20
CA HIS A 53 -19.49 -2.38 8.37
C HIS A 53 -20.47 -1.40 9.02
N THR A 54 -20.71 -1.59 10.32
CA THR A 54 -21.62 -0.76 11.12
C THR A 54 -21.04 0.65 11.29
N ALA A 55 -19.76 0.77 11.65
CA ALA A 55 -19.09 2.05 11.86
C ALA A 55 -19.02 2.90 10.57
N LEU A 56 -18.88 2.24 9.42
CA LEU A 56 -18.85 2.88 8.11
C LEU A 56 -20.25 3.22 7.57
N ASP A 57 -21.33 2.81 8.24
CA ASP A 57 -22.71 3.04 7.82
C ASP A 57 -22.97 2.56 6.38
N VAL A 58 -22.59 1.30 6.12
CA VAL A 58 -22.72 0.70 4.78
C VAL A 58 -24.11 0.12 4.61
N GLY A 59 -24.88 0.65 3.65
CA GLY A 59 -26.25 0.18 3.38
C GLY A 59 -26.37 -1.18 2.68
N ARG A 60 -25.30 -1.72 2.08
CA ARG A 60 -25.30 -3.07 1.49
C ARG A 60 -25.29 -4.12 2.59
N ASP A 61 -25.93 -5.27 2.37
CA ASP A 61 -25.86 -6.38 3.31
C ASP A 61 -24.41 -6.81 3.59
N PHE A 62 -24.14 -7.14 4.85
CA PHE A 62 -22.79 -7.43 5.34
C PHE A 62 -22.08 -8.51 4.50
N THR A 63 -22.76 -9.62 4.21
CA THR A 63 -22.15 -10.78 3.54
C THR A 63 -21.72 -10.47 2.12
N ASN A 64 -22.59 -9.85 1.32
CA ASN A 64 -22.24 -9.46 -0.05
C ASN A 64 -21.24 -8.31 -0.07
N TRP A 65 -21.30 -7.41 0.91
CA TRP A 65 -20.33 -6.33 1.05
C TRP A 65 -18.93 -6.88 1.31
N ILE A 66 -18.71 -7.67 2.36
CA ILE A 66 -17.36 -8.12 2.73
C ILE A 66 -16.78 -9.08 1.69
N LYS A 67 -17.56 -10.02 1.15
CA LYS A 67 -17.13 -10.90 0.05
C LYS A 67 -16.75 -10.10 -1.20
N GLY A 68 -17.53 -9.06 -1.51
CA GLY A 68 -17.25 -8.15 -2.62
C GLY A 68 -15.95 -7.35 -2.42
N ARG A 69 -15.67 -6.90 -1.20
CA ARG A 69 -14.41 -6.22 -0.86
C ARG A 69 -13.21 -7.17 -0.95
N ILE A 70 -13.28 -8.33 -0.31
CA ILE A 70 -12.24 -9.37 -0.38
C ILE A 70 -11.90 -9.73 -1.83
N SER A 71 -12.92 -10.04 -2.64
CA SER A 71 -12.69 -10.42 -4.04
C SER A 71 -12.13 -9.29 -4.90
N ARG A 72 -12.62 -8.06 -4.74
CA ARG A 72 -12.21 -6.93 -5.58
C ARG A 72 -10.79 -6.46 -5.30
N TYR A 73 -10.39 -6.45 -4.03
CA TYR A 73 -9.07 -6.01 -3.59
C TYR A 73 -8.09 -7.17 -3.39
N GLN A 74 -8.53 -8.39 -3.71
CA GLN A 74 -7.70 -9.61 -3.71
C GLN A 74 -7.10 -9.94 -2.33
N PHE A 75 -7.82 -9.65 -1.25
CA PHE A 75 -7.38 -9.97 0.10
C PHE A 75 -7.28 -11.48 0.32
N THR A 76 -6.22 -11.94 0.97
CA THR A 76 -5.93 -13.37 1.20
C THR A 76 -6.26 -13.80 2.63
N ASN A 77 -6.84 -15.01 2.75
CA ASN A 77 -7.10 -15.62 4.05
C ASN A 77 -5.78 -16.10 4.67
N GLY A 78 -5.54 -15.72 5.93
CA GLY A 78 -4.33 -16.03 6.68
C GLY A 78 -3.30 -14.91 6.70
N ASP A 79 -3.43 -13.92 5.82
CA ASP A 79 -2.59 -12.73 5.80
C ASP A 79 -3.42 -11.47 6.09
N ASP A 80 -4.46 -11.21 5.28
CA ASP A 80 -5.28 -9.99 5.39
C ASP A 80 -6.49 -10.15 6.30
N TYR A 81 -7.01 -11.38 6.40
CA TYR A 81 -8.16 -11.70 7.23
C TYR A 81 -8.21 -13.18 7.63
N CYS A 82 -9.02 -13.51 8.63
CA CYS A 82 -9.47 -14.88 8.91
C CYS A 82 -10.99 -14.92 9.13
N THR A 83 -11.61 -16.10 8.95
CA THR A 83 -13.06 -16.27 9.15
C THR A 83 -13.32 -16.86 10.53
N VAL A 84 -14.29 -16.29 11.24
CA VAL A 84 -14.72 -16.79 12.55
C VAL A 84 -16.20 -17.13 12.51
N GLU A 85 -16.54 -18.24 13.14
CA GLU A 85 -17.91 -18.70 13.29
C GLU A 85 -18.42 -18.35 14.68
N ASN A 86 -19.49 -17.55 14.72
CA ASN A 86 -20.19 -17.21 15.95
C ASN A 86 -21.58 -17.81 15.92
N LEU A 87 -22.07 -18.30 17.06
CA LEU A 87 -23.46 -18.73 17.16
C LEU A 87 -24.36 -17.50 17.33
N THR A 88 -25.33 -17.32 16.43
CA THR A 88 -26.28 -16.21 16.49
C THR A 88 -27.24 -16.43 17.65
N SER A 89 -27.42 -15.46 18.54
CA SER A 89 -28.42 -15.56 19.62
C SER A 89 -29.83 -15.73 19.05
N PRO A 90 -30.66 -16.64 19.59
CA PRO A 90 -32.04 -16.79 19.15
C PRO A 90 -32.83 -15.50 19.44
N VAL A 91 -33.62 -15.06 18.46
CA VAL A 91 -34.54 -13.93 18.61
C VAL A 91 -35.66 -14.37 19.56
N LEU A 92 -35.63 -13.85 20.79
CA LEU A 92 -36.57 -14.16 21.88
C LEU A 92 -38.05 -13.96 21.49
N ALA A 93 -38.33 -13.11 20.48
CA ALA A 93 -39.67 -12.81 20.00
C ALA A 93 -40.24 -13.79 18.96
N SER A 94 -39.52 -14.87 18.59
CA SER A 94 -39.98 -15.82 17.58
C SER A 94 -39.79 -17.27 18.01
N THR A 95 -40.90 -18.00 18.15
CA THR A 95 -40.94 -19.44 18.47
C THR A 95 -40.27 -20.32 17.40
N LYS A 96 -39.98 -19.76 16.21
CA LYS A 96 -39.26 -20.44 15.10
C LYS A 96 -37.77 -20.04 15.01
N SER A 97 -37.28 -19.18 15.89
CA SER A 97 -35.90 -18.73 15.87
C SER A 97 -34.97 -19.81 16.44
N ARG A 98 -34.22 -20.47 15.55
CA ARG A 98 -33.12 -21.37 15.94
C ARG A 98 -31.78 -20.62 15.91
N GLN A 99 -30.86 -21.04 16.78
CA GLN A 99 -29.46 -20.63 16.74
C GLN A 99 -28.89 -20.99 15.37
N ARG A 100 -28.27 -20.02 14.68
CA ARG A 100 -27.62 -20.23 13.38
C ARG A 100 -26.15 -19.92 13.50
N VAL A 101 -25.31 -20.61 12.73
CA VAL A 101 -23.90 -20.22 12.59
C VAL A 101 -23.86 -18.95 11.75
N ALA A 102 -23.27 -17.88 12.31
CA ALA A 102 -23.03 -16.62 11.64
C ALA A 102 -21.52 -16.48 11.41
N HIS A 103 -21.14 -16.26 10.16
CA HIS A 103 -19.75 -15.96 9.82
C HIS A 103 -19.45 -14.48 10.06
N ASP A 104 -18.31 -14.21 10.66
CA ASP A 104 -17.65 -12.91 10.69
C ASP A 104 -16.25 -13.05 10.09
N TYR A 105 -15.66 -11.92 9.70
CA TYR A 105 -14.31 -11.83 9.16
C TYR A 105 -13.50 -10.94 10.11
N LEU A 106 -12.44 -11.49 10.70
CA LEU A 106 -11.47 -10.68 11.44
C LEU A 106 -10.41 -10.21 10.45
N LEU A 107 -10.31 -8.90 10.30
CA LEU A 107 -9.41 -8.22 9.38
C LEU A 107 -8.16 -7.78 10.15
N THR A 108 -7.01 -7.72 9.48
CA THR A 108 -5.89 -6.93 10.03
C THR A 108 -6.31 -5.46 10.11
N LEU A 109 -5.64 -4.71 10.98
CA LEU A 109 -5.87 -3.28 11.09
C LEU A 109 -5.65 -2.55 9.74
N ASP A 110 -4.66 -2.95 8.96
CA ASP A 110 -4.35 -2.32 7.68
C ASP A 110 -5.41 -2.66 6.61
N THR A 111 -5.85 -3.91 6.52
CA THR A 111 -6.98 -4.30 5.65
C THR A 111 -8.26 -3.52 6.02
N ALA A 112 -8.52 -3.31 7.31
CA ALA A 112 -9.66 -2.52 7.76
C ALA A 112 -9.56 -1.05 7.34
N LYS A 113 -8.37 -0.44 7.45
CA LYS A 113 -8.11 0.93 6.96
C LYS A 113 -8.31 1.03 5.44
N GLU A 114 -7.79 0.07 4.69
CA GLU A 114 -7.95 0.04 3.22
C GLU A 114 -9.42 -0.01 2.82
N ILE A 115 -10.20 -0.91 3.44
CA ILE A 115 -11.65 -1.01 3.20
C ILE A 115 -12.34 0.32 3.54
N ALA A 116 -12.03 0.93 4.68
CA ALA A 116 -12.60 2.20 5.09
C ALA A 116 -12.28 3.34 4.10
N MET A 117 -11.06 3.38 3.56
CA MET A 117 -10.62 4.39 2.60
C MET A 117 -11.32 4.27 1.25
N VAL A 118 -11.74 3.08 0.84
CA VAL A 118 -12.43 2.85 -0.45
C VAL A 118 -13.96 2.98 -0.36
N GLU A 119 -14.51 3.22 0.83
CA GLU A 119 -15.95 3.47 0.98
C GLU A 119 -16.34 4.85 0.44
N ARG A 120 -17.39 4.85 -0.39
CA ARG A 120 -17.89 6.05 -1.08
C ARG A 120 -19.07 6.67 -0.34
N ASN A 121 -18.88 6.96 0.94
CA ASN A 121 -19.88 7.60 1.80
C ASN A 121 -19.25 8.67 2.71
N GLU A 122 -20.06 9.35 3.52
CA GLU A 122 -19.57 10.44 4.40
C GLU A 122 -18.60 9.92 5.47
N ARG A 123 -18.77 8.68 5.97
CA ARG A 123 -17.85 8.05 6.93
C ARG A 123 -16.49 7.78 6.29
N GLY A 124 -16.45 7.17 5.10
CA GLY A 124 -15.23 6.97 4.32
C GLY A 124 -14.56 8.29 3.93
N ARG A 125 -15.35 9.35 3.65
CA ARG A 125 -14.82 10.71 3.42
C ARG A 125 -14.16 11.30 4.66
N ALA A 126 -14.80 11.17 5.82
CA ALA A 126 -14.26 11.61 7.10
C ALA A 126 -12.92 10.92 7.41
N ILE A 127 -12.87 9.60 7.26
CA ILE A 127 -11.67 8.79 7.49
C ILE A 127 -10.53 9.18 6.55
N ARG A 128 -10.80 9.35 5.25
CA ARG A 128 -9.77 9.84 4.30
C ARG A 128 -9.23 11.21 4.68
N ARG A 129 -10.08 12.14 5.12
CA ARG A 129 -9.65 13.48 5.58
C ARG A 129 -8.77 13.40 6.81
N TYR A 130 -9.10 12.52 7.75
CA TYR A 130 -8.27 12.25 8.92
C TYR A 130 -6.88 11.77 8.50
N PHE A 131 -6.78 10.75 7.64
CA PHE A 131 -5.47 10.25 7.20
C PHE A 131 -4.65 11.26 6.40
N ILE A 132 -5.29 12.09 5.57
CA ILE A 132 -4.62 13.20 4.88
C ILE A 132 -4.03 14.17 5.91
N HIS A 133 -4.80 14.56 6.93
CA HIS A 133 -4.30 15.43 7.99
C HIS A 133 -3.14 14.80 8.75
N CYS A 134 -3.20 13.50 9.07
CA CYS A 134 -2.08 12.78 9.68
C CYS A 134 -0.83 12.81 8.79
N GLU A 135 -0.96 12.63 7.47
CA GLU A 135 0.16 12.74 6.53
C GLU A 135 0.75 14.17 6.51
N GLU A 136 -0.10 15.20 6.50
CA GLU A 136 0.30 16.60 6.54
C GLU A 136 1.07 16.94 7.83
N GLU A 137 0.59 16.46 8.98
CA GLU A 137 1.28 16.63 10.27
C GLU A 137 2.59 15.85 10.32
N LEU A 138 2.62 14.61 9.82
CA LEU A 138 3.87 13.83 9.72
C LEU A 138 4.89 14.53 8.81
N GLN A 139 4.44 15.15 7.72
CA GLN A 139 5.28 15.94 6.82
C GLN A 139 5.88 17.18 7.50
N ARG A 140 5.14 17.80 8.44
CA ARG A 140 5.63 18.93 9.24
C ARG A 140 6.63 18.48 10.30
N LEU A 141 6.33 17.39 11.02
CA LEU A 141 7.15 16.89 12.11
C LEU A 141 8.43 16.18 11.63
N SER A 142 8.35 15.43 10.54
CA SER A 142 9.48 14.71 9.96
C SER A 142 9.50 14.78 8.42
N PRO A 143 9.87 15.95 7.84
CA PRO A 143 9.90 16.11 6.40
C PRO A 143 10.91 15.18 5.71
N GLN A 144 12.00 14.81 6.39
CA GLN A 144 13.00 13.88 5.87
C GLN A 144 12.43 12.46 5.74
N THR A 145 11.77 11.94 6.79
CA THR A 145 11.16 10.60 6.75
C THR A 145 10.09 10.51 5.66
N VAL A 146 9.24 11.53 5.52
CA VAL A 146 8.20 11.51 4.47
C VAL A 146 8.81 11.55 3.07
N ARG A 147 9.90 12.32 2.86
CA ARG A 147 10.62 12.31 1.58
C ARG A 147 11.18 10.92 1.25
N GLU A 148 11.79 10.24 2.21
CA GLU A 148 12.32 8.89 2.02
C GLU A 148 11.20 7.89 1.68
N LEU A 149 10.10 7.90 2.44
CA LEU A 149 8.96 7.02 2.18
C LEU A 149 8.36 7.25 0.78
N ARG A 150 8.27 8.51 0.34
CA ARG A 150 7.81 8.85 -1.01
C ARG A 150 8.78 8.40 -2.09
N HIS A 151 10.08 8.56 -1.85
CA HIS A 151 11.13 8.10 -2.77
C HIS A 151 11.08 6.57 -2.92
N GLN A 152 10.95 5.85 -1.81
CA GLN A 152 10.76 4.40 -1.80
C GLN A 152 9.49 3.99 -2.57
N LEU A 153 8.34 4.62 -2.30
CA LEU A 153 7.08 4.32 -2.99
C LEU A 153 7.21 4.55 -4.50
N LYS A 154 7.80 5.68 -4.91
CA LYS A 154 8.07 5.98 -6.32
C LYS A 154 8.94 4.89 -6.95
N GLY A 155 10.02 4.49 -6.28
CA GLY A 155 10.89 3.39 -6.71
C GLY A 155 10.11 2.09 -6.93
N ARG A 156 9.25 1.69 -5.97
CA ARG A 156 8.41 0.48 -6.07
C ARG A 156 7.49 0.52 -7.30
N VAL A 157 6.84 1.66 -7.56
CA VAL A 157 5.97 1.83 -8.73
C VAL A 157 6.75 1.71 -10.03
N MET A 158 7.95 2.27 -10.10
CA MET A 158 8.80 2.17 -11.30
C MET A 158 9.26 0.74 -11.55
N VAL A 159 9.74 0.02 -10.53
CA VAL A 159 10.13 -1.41 -10.65
C VAL A 159 8.94 -2.24 -11.14
N ALA A 160 7.75 -2.06 -10.54
CA ALA A 160 6.55 -2.76 -10.99
C ALA A 160 6.19 -2.46 -12.46
N SER A 161 6.52 -1.26 -12.94
CA SER A 161 6.25 -0.81 -14.30
C SER A 161 7.22 -1.39 -15.34
N TYR A 162 8.50 -1.60 -15.00
CA TYR A 162 9.52 -2.07 -15.95
C TYR A 162 9.78 -3.58 -15.90
N HIS A 163 9.44 -4.24 -14.81
CA HIS A 163 9.59 -5.70 -14.70
C HIS A 163 8.80 -6.47 -15.77
N LYS A 164 7.53 -6.12 -15.98
CA LYS A 164 6.66 -6.83 -16.95
C LYS A 164 7.13 -6.65 -18.41
N PRO A 165 7.43 -5.44 -18.89
CA PRO A 165 8.04 -5.25 -20.22
C PRO A 165 9.33 -6.06 -20.42
N MET A 166 10.23 -6.07 -19.43
CA MET A 166 11.48 -6.84 -19.53
C MET A 166 11.21 -8.35 -19.67
N CYS A 167 10.28 -8.90 -18.88
CA CYS A 167 9.86 -10.29 -19.01
C CYS A 167 9.24 -10.57 -20.38
N ALA A 168 8.41 -9.67 -20.90
CA ALA A 168 7.79 -9.81 -22.22
C ALA A 168 8.84 -9.81 -23.35
N ALA A 169 9.83 -8.91 -23.30
CA ALA A 169 10.94 -8.86 -24.23
C ALA A 169 11.74 -10.17 -24.21
N LEU A 170 12.04 -10.71 -23.03
CA LEU A 170 12.75 -11.98 -22.89
C LEU A 170 11.94 -13.14 -23.49
N ALA A 171 10.64 -13.18 -23.23
CA ALA A 171 9.76 -14.20 -23.77
C ALA A 171 9.69 -14.14 -25.30
N LEU A 172 9.61 -12.92 -25.86
CA LEU A 172 9.59 -12.69 -27.30
C LEU A 172 10.92 -13.09 -27.96
N GLN A 173 12.07 -12.67 -27.41
CA GLN A 173 13.40 -13.04 -27.92
C GLN A 173 13.59 -14.56 -27.96
N ARG A 174 13.08 -15.28 -26.96
CA ARG A 174 13.15 -16.74 -26.94
C ARG A 174 12.22 -17.38 -27.95
N ALA A 175 11.00 -16.87 -28.08
CA ALA A 175 10.03 -17.34 -29.05
C ALA A 175 10.51 -17.14 -30.50
N THR A 176 11.15 -16.01 -30.82
CA THR A 176 11.75 -15.77 -32.15
C THR A 176 12.91 -16.71 -32.44
N ALA A 177 13.64 -17.14 -31.41
CA ALA A 177 14.65 -18.19 -31.50
C ALA A 177 14.06 -19.63 -31.51
N GLY A 178 12.73 -19.78 -31.55
CA GLY A 178 12.05 -21.08 -31.56
C GLY A 178 12.13 -21.83 -30.22
N LYS A 179 12.43 -21.15 -29.11
CA LYS A 179 12.62 -21.76 -27.79
C LYS A 179 11.46 -21.41 -26.85
N PRO A 180 10.94 -22.37 -26.06
CA PRO A 180 9.95 -22.09 -25.04
C PRO A 180 10.54 -21.26 -23.89
N THR A 181 9.69 -20.52 -23.17
CA THR A 181 10.08 -19.71 -22.01
C THR A 181 9.50 -20.30 -20.73
N HIS A 182 10.38 -20.62 -19.78
CA HIS A 182 10.06 -21.17 -18.47
C HIS A 182 10.37 -20.19 -17.34
N GLY A 183 9.77 -20.41 -16.17
CA GLY A 183 9.89 -19.52 -14.99
C GLY A 183 11.33 -19.24 -14.54
N HIS A 184 12.23 -20.22 -14.65
CA HIS A 184 13.62 -20.04 -14.28
C HIS A 184 14.36 -19.00 -15.15
N HIS A 185 13.92 -18.73 -16.39
CA HIS A 185 14.52 -17.66 -17.21
C HIS A 185 14.22 -16.28 -16.65
N TYR A 186 12.98 -16.03 -16.22
CA TYR A 186 12.62 -14.77 -15.56
C TYR A 186 13.38 -14.62 -14.24
N ALA A 187 13.49 -15.71 -13.47
CA ALA A 187 14.24 -15.70 -12.22
C ALA A 187 15.75 -15.43 -12.44
N THR A 188 16.35 -16.00 -13.49
CA THR A 188 17.75 -15.72 -13.84
C THR A 188 17.95 -14.25 -14.16
N GLU A 189 17.07 -13.65 -14.96
CA GLU A 189 17.17 -12.24 -15.34
C GLU A 189 16.94 -11.30 -14.14
N ALA A 190 15.92 -11.57 -13.33
CA ALA A 190 15.66 -10.82 -12.10
C ALA A 190 16.85 -10.92 -11.12
N ASN A 191 17.46 -12.10 -10.99
CA ASN A 191 18.64 -12.30 -10.15
C ASN A 191 19.90 -11.61 -10.70
N LEU A 192 20.04 -11.45 -12.01
CA LEU A 192 21.13 -10.65 -12.59
C LEU A 192 21.05 -9.21 -12.07
N ILE A 193 19.86 -8.59 -12.19
CA ILE A 193 19.63 -7.22 -11.74
C ILE A 193 19.75 -7.12 -10.21
N ALA A 194 19.14 -8.04 -9.46
CA ALA A 194 19.22 -8.04 -8.00
C ALA A 194 20.67 -8.08 -7.50
N ARG A 195 21.53 -8.92 -8.10
CA ARG A 195 22.96 -8.96 -7.73
C ARG A 195 23.70 -7.66 -8.04
N LEU A 196 23.32 -6.96 -9.10
CA LEU A 196 23.94 -5.67 -9.43
C LEU A 196 23.53 -4.56 -8.45
N VAL A 197 22.30 -4.62 -7.94
CA VAL A 197 21.74 -3.63 -7.00
C VAL A 197 22.15 -3.93 -5.55
N LEU A 198 22.18 -5.20 -5.16
CA LEU A 198 22.34 -5.67 -3.77
C LEU A 198 23.73 -6.27 -3.53
N ASP A 199 24.77 -5.62 -4.07
CA ASP A 199 26.18 -5.96 -3.83
C ASP A 199 26.53 -7.44 -3.99
N GLY A 200 26.02 -8.06 -5.05
CA GLY A 200 26.28 -9.45 -5.43
C GLY A 200 25.28 -10.47 -4.88
N MET A 201 24.33 -10.05 -4.03
CA MET A 201 23.32 -10.94 -3.47
C MET A 201 22.09 -11.08 -4.37
N THR A 202 21.46 -12.25 -4.40
CA THR A 202 20.07 -12.35 -4.90
C THR A 202 19.11 -11.70 -3.91
N ALA A 203 17.90 -11.34 -4.36
CA ALA A 203 16.88 -10.75 -3.48
C ALA A 203 16.55 -11.65 -2.27
N SER A 204 16.54 -12.97 -2.46
CA SER A 204 16.33 -13.96 -1.39
C SER A 204 17.51 -14.05 -0.42
N GLN A 205 18.74 -14.00 -0.92
CA GLN A 205 19.94 -13.98 -0.07
C GLN A 205 19.98 -12.71 0.77
N TRP A 206 19.68 -11.56 0.16
CA TRP A 206 19.63 -10.27 0.83
C TRP A 206 18.54 -10.24 1.92
N ALA A 207 17.34 -10.76 1.64
CA ALA A 207 16.29 -10.86 2.65
C ALA A 207 16.69 -11.77 3.82
N THR A 208 17.31 -12.91 3.55
CA THR A 208 17.82 -13.81 4.59
C THR A 208 18.90 -13.12 5.43
N ALA A 209 19.85 -12.42 4.79
CA ALA A 209 20.94 -11.72 5.45
C ALA A 209 20.43 -10.61 6.39
N ASN A 210 19.35 -9.93 6.00
CA ASN A 210 18.73 -8.85 6.77
C ASN A 210 17.58 -9.33 7.68
N ARG A 211 17.31 -10.63 7.75
CA ARG A 211 16.24 -11.24 8.56
C ARG A 211 14.85 -10.65 8.26
N LEU A 212 14.59 -10.39 6.98
CA LEU A 212 13.35 -9.75 6.53
C LEU A 212 12.27 -10.79 6.26
N ALA A 213 11.03 -10.43 6.56
CA ALA A 213 9.84 -11.20 6.20
C ALA A 213 9.13 -10.50 5.02
N GLY A 214 8.49 -11.26 4.13
CA GLY A 214 7.77 -10.71 2.98
C GLY A 214 8.63 -10.46 1.74
N ASP A 215 8.18 -9.57 0.85
CA ASP A 215 8.89 -9.24 -0.39
C ASP A 215 10.16 -8.42 -0.08
N PRO A 216 11.35 -8.84 -0.55
CA PRO A 216 12.58 -8.06 -0.40
C PRO A 216 12.46 -6.61 -0.87
N ARG A 217 11.67 -6.34 -1.92
CA ARG A 217 11.49 -4.99 -2.48
C ARG A 217 10.78 -4.03 -1.54
N ASP A 218 10.02 -4.54 -0.57
CA ASP A 218 9.34 -3.70 0.42
C ASP A 218 10.30 -3.08 1.43
N HIS A 219 11.54 -3.58 1.47
CA HIS A 219 12.58 -3.18 2.42
C HIS A 219 13.76 -2.47 1.75
N MET A 220 13.78 -2.40 0.41
CA MET A 220 14.82 -1.70 -0.34
C MET A 220 14.68 -0.18 -0.18
N SER A 221 15.79 0.54 -0.16
CA SER A 221 15.78 2.01 -0.17
C SER A 221 15.24 2.56 -1.50
N GLY A 222 14.85 3.84 -1.51
CA GLY A 222 14.45 4.51 -2.75
C GLY A 222 15.52 4.40 -3.85
N ASP A 223 16.78 4.65 -3.50
CA ASP A 223 17.92 4.52 -4.42
C ASP A 223 18.09 3.12 -5.01
N GLN A 224 17.97 2.08 -4.19
CA GLN A 224 18.06 0.69 -4.64
C GLN A 224 16.95 0.36 -5.64
N LEU A 225 15.73 0.82 -5.36
CA LEU A 225 14.58 0.61 -6.23
C LEU A 225 14.68 1.42 -7.54
N GLU A 226 15.16 2.67 -7.47
CA GLU A 226 15.38 3.48 -8.68
C GLU A 226 16.48 2.89 -9.58
N LEU A 227 17.58 2.40 -8.99
CA LEU A 227 18.61 1.68 -9.74
C LEU A 227 18.05 0.38 -10.35
N MET A 228 17.29 -0.39 -9.59
CA MET A 228 16.64 -1.62 -10.08
C MET A 228 15.74 -1.32 -11.29
N ALA A 229 14.86 -0.31 -11.18
CA ALA A 229 13.98 0.12 -12.25
C ALA A 229 14.75 0.57 -13.51
N TYR A 230 15.82 1.34 -13.32
CA TYR A 230 16.69 1.79 -14.42
C TYR A 230 17.36 0.61 -15.15
N LEU A 231 17.81 -0.39 -14.41
CA LEU A 231 18.41 -1.59 -14.98
C LEU A 231 17.35 -2.47 -15.68
N GLU A 232 16.15 -2.65 -15.12
CA GLU A 232 15.06 -3.38 -15.78
C GLU A 232 14.65 -2.73 -17.11
N GLN A 233 14.52 -1.41 -17.12
CA GLN A 233 14.25 -0.65 -18.34
C GLN A 233 15.38 -0.81 -19.36
N SER A 234 16.64 -0.61 -18.94
CA SER A 234 17.79 -0.71 -19.83
C SER A 234 17.91 -2.13 -20.42
N ASN A 235 17.70 -3.14 -19.58
CA ASN A 235 17.80 -4.53 -19.97
C ASN A 235 16.73 -4.94 -20.99
N THR A 236 15.53 -4.35 -20.90
CA THR A 236 14.48 -4.53 -21.92
C THR A 236 15.03 -4.18 -23.31
N THR A 237 15.65 -3.00 -23.46
CA THR A 237 16.27 -2.57 -24.72
C THR A 237 17.43 -3.47 -25.16
N LEU A 238 18.27 -3.91 -24.21
CA LEU A 238 19.39 -4.80 -24.54
C LEU A 238 18.91 -6.19 -25.01
N ILE A 239 17.80 -6.69 -24.46
CA ILE A 239 17.13 -7.91 -24.92
C ILE A 239 16.58 -7.72 -26.33
N ASP A 240 15.87 -6.61 -26.58
CA ASP A 240 15.25 -6.32 -27.88
C ASP A 240 16.29 -6.15 -29.00
N THR A 241 17.47 -5.65 -28.67
CA THR A 241 18.61 -5.56 -29.61
C THR A 241 19.32 -6.89 -29.84
N GLY A 242 18.86 -7.97 -29.21
CA GLY A 242 19.36 -9.33 -29.42
C GLY A 242 20.64 -9.66 -28.66
N MET A 243 21.08 -8.82 -27.73
CA MET A 243 22.30 -9.09 -26.95
C MET A 243 22.14 -10.35 -26.11
N ASP A 244 23.22 -11.12 -25.99
CA ASP A 244 23.25 -12.30 -25.13
C ASP A 244 23.41 -11.94 -23.64
N TYR A 245 23.20 -12.93 -22.76
CA TYR A 245 23.25 -12.73 -21.32
C TYR A 245 24.59 -12.14 -20.81
N HIS A 246 25.73 -12.57 -21.38
CA HIS A 246 27.04 -12.09 -20.94
C HIS A 246 27.27 -10.65 -21.35
N GLN A 247 26.90 -10.30 -22.58
CA GLN A 247 26.92 -8.92 -23.08
C GLN A 247 26.04 -8.02 -22.22
N ARG A 248 24.80 -8.43 -21.94
CA ARG A 248 23.88 -7.65 -21.09
C ARG A 248 24.43 -7.46 -19.68
N LYS A 249 24.95 -8.52 -19.05
CA LYS A 249 25.57 -8.43 -17.72
C LYS A 249 26.68 -7.38 -17.68
N GLU A 250 27.57 -7.38 -18.66
CA GLU A 250 28.67 -6.41 -18.72
C GLU A 250 28.13 -4.97 -18.93
N HIS A 251 27.19 -4.79 -19.85
CA HIS A 251 26.57 -3.49 -20.10
C HIS A 251 25.86 -2.93 -18.86
N LEU A 252 25.05 -3.75 -18.19
CA LEU A 252 24.34 -3.35 -16.98
C LEU A 252 25.31 -3.02 -15.83
N ALA A 253 26.40 -3.77 -15.68
CA ALA A 253 27.44 -3.45 -14.69
C ALA A 253 28.06 -2.06 -14.94
N ARG A 254 28.40 -1.74 -16.19
CA ARG A 254 28.90 -0.38 -16.55
C ARG A 254 27.86 0.71 -16.27
N LEU A 255 26.57 0.42 -16.44
CA LEU A 255 25.50 1.37 -16.12
C LEU A 255 25.38 1.61 -14.61
N VAL A 256 25.58 0.58 -13.78
CA VAL A 256 25.65 0.73 -12.32
C VAL A 256 26.78 1.65 -11.92
N ASP A 257 27.98 1.46 -12.47
CA ASP A 257 29.13 2.31 -12.15
C ASP A 257 28.87 3.77 -12.50
N LYS A 258 28.31 4.02 -13.70
CA LYS A 258 27.89 5.37 -14.12
C LYS A 258 26.82 5.97 -13.21
N TRP A 259 25.83 5.17 -12.83
CA TRP A 259 24.78 5.61 -11.90
C TRP A 259 25.38 6.01 -10.56
N ARG A 260 26.24 5.16 -9.97
CA ARG A 260 26.91 5.41 -8.67
C ARG A 260 27.76 6.68 -8.71
N LEU A 261 28.44 6.96 -9.82
CA LEU A 261 29.21 8.20 -10.00
C LEU A 261 28.31 9.44 -10.02
N ARG A 262 27.16 9.38 -10.72
CA ARG A 262 26.20 10.48 -10.79
C ARG A 262 25.59 10.79 -9.43
N THR A 263 25.21 9.76 -8.67
CA THR A 263 24.57 9.94 -7.36
C THR A 263 25.56 10.50 -6.33
N LYS A 264 26.79 9.98 -6.27
CA LYS A 264 27.86 10.54 -5.41
C LYS A 264 28.21 11.99 -5.72
N GLY A 265 28.15 12.39 -7.00
CA GLY A 265 28.38 13.77 -7.41
C GLY A 265 27.25 14.72 -6.97
N ALA A 266 26.00 14.24 -6.95
CA ALA A 266 24.84 15.03 -6.52
C ALA A 266 24.86 15.32 -5.01
N ASP A 267 25.29 14.36 -4.17
CA ASP A 267 25.38 14.55 -2.71
C ASP A 267 26.45 15.58 -2.29
N SER A 268 27.44 15.84 -3.16
CA SER A 268 28.49 16.85 -2.92
C SER A 268 28.08 18.28 -3.28
N ALA A 269 26.93 18.46 -3.94
CA ALA A 269 26.37 19.76 -4.29
C ALA A 269 25.28 20.16 -3.26
N SER A 270 25.70 20.70 -2.10
CA SER A 270 24.79 21.23 -1.08
C SER A 270 24.11 22.56 -1.54
N PRO A 271 22.96 22.93 -0.95
CA PRO A 271 21.94 23.74 -1.60
C PRO A 271 22.29 25.23 -1.69
N LEU A 272 21.73 25.87 -2.71
CA LEU A 272 21.80 27.32 -2.96
C LEU A 272 21.51 28.13 -1.68
N PRO A 273 22.22 29.26 -1.47
CA PRO A 273 22.10 30.05 -0.25
C PRO A 273 20.67 30.58 -0.08
N GLU A 274 20.16 30.50 1.14
CA GLU A 274 18.90 31.12 1.54
C GLU A 274 18.95 32.61 1.22
N ILE A 275 18.06 33.06 0.33
CA ILE A 275 17.84 34.48 0.07
C ILE A 275 17.10 35.00 1.30
N HIS A 276 17.83 35.61 2.23
CA HIS A 276 17.25 36.48 3.24
C HIS A 276 16.63 37.67 2.50
N HIS A 277 15.30 37.77 2.56
CA HIS A 277 14.61 39.00 2.27
C HIS A 277 14.65 39.87 3.53
N ASP A 278 15.43 40.95 3.47
CA ASP A 278 15.31 42.11 4.36
C ASP A 278 13.97 42.84 4.16
#